data_AF-A0A9X1XYG0-F1
#
_entry.id   AF-A0A9X1XYG0-F1
#
_cell.length_a   1.000
_cell.length_b   1.000
_cell.length_c   1.000
_cell.angle_alpha   90.00
_cell.angle_beta   90.00
_cell.angle_gamma   90.00
#
_symmetry.space_group_name_H-M   'P 1'
#
loop_
_entity.id
_entity.type
_entity.pdbx_description
1 polymer ?
#
loop_
_entity_poly.entity_id
_entity_poly.type
_entity_poly.pdbx_seq_one_letter_code
_entity_poly.pdbx_strand_id
1 'polypeptide(L)'
;MYQITENLGRVGVMVLPLFSAIRMEGGLESIALGIMLLSLGIYSSGWIRYLRNEREYRYLYAAMLGIPVPMAVMPVLYFISASLLMHSVPLLVCSLILGIGHIPASIQIQRSLPKIN
;
A
#
# COMPACT_ATOMS: atom_id res chain seq x y z
N MET A 1 15.39 10.42 -8.47
CA MET A 1 14.80 11.06 -7.28
C MET A 1 13.76 10.17 -6.60
N TYR A 2 12.77 9.62 -7.33
CA TYR A 2 11.73 8.73 -6.78
C TYR A 2 12.23 7.48 -6.03
N GLN A 3 13.29 6.82 -6.50
CA GLN A 3 13.84 5.60 -5.89
C GLN A 3 14.43 5.80 -4.50
N ILE A 4 15.04 6.96 -4.22
CA ILE A 4 15.64 7.23 -2.91
C ILE A 4 14.54 7.44 -1.87
N THR A 5 13.51 8.21 -2.23
CA THR A 5 12.30 8.43 -1.43
C THR A 5 11.56 7.12 -1.15
N GLU A 6 11.42 6.27 -2.17
CA GLU A 6 10.78 4.95 -2.04
C GLU A 6 11.57 4.02 -1.11
N ASN A 7 12.90 3.94 -1.27
CA ASN A 7 13.73 3.08 -0.43
C ASN A 7 13.74 3.53 1.04
N LEU A 8 13.78 4.84 1.29
CA LEU A 8 13.73 5.38 2.65
C LEU A 8 12.37 5.08 3.32
N GLY A 9 11.28 5.26 2.59
CA GLY A 9 9.94 4.90 3.07
C GLY A 9 9.81 3.40 3.34
N ARG A 10 10.35 2.55 2.46
CA ARG A 10 10.29 1.09 2.55
C ARG A 10 11.01 0.53 3.79
N VAL A 11 12.18 1.08 4.12
CA VAL A 11 12.90 0.70 5.34
C VAL A 11 12.10 1.10 6.58
N GLY A 12 11.53 2.31 6.59
CA GLY A 12 10.72 2.80 7.70
C GLY A 12 9.50 1.92 7.98
N VAL A 13 8.72 1.57 6.96
CA VAL A 13 7.51 0.74 7.12
C VAL A 13 7.80 -0.72 7.48
N MET A 14 9.01 -1.23 7.24
CA MET A 14 9.41 -2.57 7.69
C MET A 14 9.91 -2.57 9.13
N VAL A 15 10.68 -1.55 9.53
CA VAL A 15 11.35 -1.54 10.84
C VAL A 15 10.45 -1.00 11.94
N LEU A 16 9.71 0.09 11.70
CA LEU A 16 8.93 0.77 12.74
C LEU A 16 7.80 -0.08 13.35
N PRO A 17 7.07 -0.92 12.59
CA PRO A 17 6.06 -1.78 13.19
C PRO A 17 6.63 -2.83 14.15
N LEU A 18 7.88 -3.25 13.99
CA LEU A 18 8.49 -4.28 14.86
C LEU A 18 8.70 -3.80 16.30
N PHE A 19 8.86 -2.49 16.50
CA PHE A 19 9.09 -1.88 17.80
C PHE A 19 7.85 -1.16 18.35
N SER A 20 6.76 -1.18 17.60
CA SER A 20 5.53 -0.49 17.96
C SER A 20 4.55 -1.49 18.58
N ALA A 21 4.04 -1.19 19.77
CA ALA A 21 2.97 -1.98 20.37
C ALA A 21 1.61 -1.58 19.77
N ILE A 22 0.75 -2.57 19.52
CA ILE A 22 -0.64 -2.32 19.12
C ILE A 22 -1.37 -1.73 20.32
N ARG A 23 -1.93 -0.54 20.17
CA ARG A 23 -2.75 0.12 21.20
C ARG A 23 -4.20 0.13 20.72
N MET A 24 -5.05 -0.57 21.45
CA MET A 24 -6.49 -0.67 21.19
C MET A 24 -7.22 0.11 22.26
N GLU A 25 -7.13 1.44 22.19
CA GLU A 25 -7.63 2.32 23.24
C GLU A 25 -8.92 3.05 22.83
N GLY A 26 -9.24 3.13 21.52
CA GLY A 26 -10.43 3.82 21.03
C GLY A 26 -11.09 3.27 19.75
N GLY A 27 -12.15 3.96 19.32
CA GLY A 27 -12.92 3.63 18.12
C GLY A 27 -12.19 3.94 16.81
N LEU A 28 -11.25 4.90 16.81
CA LEU A 28 -10.44 5.23 15.64
C LEU A 28 -9.53 4.07 15.24
N GLU A 29 -8.97 3.36 16.22
CA GLU A 29 -8.10 2.20 16.04
C GLU A 29 -8.88 1.01 15.48
N SER A 30 -10.13 0.83 15.94
CA SER A 30 -11.05 -0.18 15.38
C SER A 30 -11.37 0.09 13.91
N ILE A 31 -11.61 1.35 13.56
CA ILE A 31 -11.82 1.76 12.17
C ILE A 31 -10.53 1.57 11.35
N ALA A 32 -9.38 1.96 11.90
CA ALA A 32 -8.08 1.80 11.25
C ALA A 32 -7.77 0.32 10.97
N LEU A 33 -8.07 -0.59 11.90
CA LEU A 33 -7.97 -2.03 11.67
C LEU A 33 -8.89 -2.50 10.56
N GLY A 34 -10.13 -2.04 10.54
CA GLY A 34 -11.08 -2.35 9.47
C GLY A 34 -10.52 -1.96 8.09
N ILE A 35 -9.99 -0.75 7.96
CA ILE A 35 -9.35 -0.25 6.73
C ILE A 35 -8.09 -1.06 6.40
N MET A 36 -7.30 -1.42 7.41
CA MET A 36 -6.07 -2.20 7.24
C MET A 36 -6.37 -3.60 6.70
N LEU A 37 -7.37 -4.28 7.27
CA LEU A 37 -7.84 -5.59 6.79
C LEU A 37 -8.46 -5.51 5.39
N LEU A 38 -9.26 -4.47 5.13
CA LEU A 38 -9.84 -4.26 3.80
C LEU A 38 -8.76 -4.03 2.74
N SER A 39 -7.76 -3.20 3.05
CA SER A 39 -6.62 -2.93 2.17
C SER A 39 -5.84 -4.21 1.87
N LEU A 40 -5.60 -5.03 2.89
CA LEU A 40 -4.93 -6.33 2.74
C LEU A 40 -5.76 -7.29 1.88
N GLY A 41 -7.09 -7.31 2.04
CA GLY A 41 -8.00 -8.12 1.24
C GLY A 41 -7.98 -7.74 -0.25
N ILE A 42 -8.04 -6.45 -0.56
CA ILE A 42 -7.95 -5.94 -1.95
C ILE A 42 -6.56 -6.21 -2.54
N TYR A 43 -5.50 -6.05 -1.76
CA TYR A 43 -4.14 -6.38 -2.21
C TYR A 43 -3.99 -7.87 -2.53
N SER A 44 -4.55 -8.74 -1.67
CA SER A 44 -4.53 -10.19 -1.87
C SER A 44 -5.36 -10.61 -3.09
N SER A 45 -6.51 -9.98 -3.32
CA SER A 45 -7.31 -10.25 -4.53
C SER A 45 -6.59 -9.79 -5.81
N GLY A 46 -5.81 -8.72 -5.75
CA GLY A 46 -4.92 -8.29 -6.83
C GLY A 46 -3.84 -9.32 -7.18
N TRP A 47 -3.23 -9.96 -6.18
CA TRP A 47 -2.32 -11.09 -6.39
C TRP A 47 -3.01 -12.31 -6.98
N ILE A 48 -4.20 -12.68 -6.48
CA ILE A 48 -4.99 -13.79 -7.03
C ILE A 48 -5.32 -13.51 -8.50
N ARG A 49 -5.70 -12.27 -8.84
CA ARG A 49 -5.93 -11.83 -10.22
C ARG A 49 -4.67 -12.00 -11.07
N TYR A 50 -3.51 -11.56 -10.58
CA TYR A 50 -2.24 -11.74 -11.29
C TYR A 50 -1.94 -13.23 -11.56
N LEU A 51 -2.08 -14.08 -10.55
CA LEU A 51 -1.82 -15.51 -10.68
C LEU A 51 -2.78 -16.22 -11.64
N ARG A 52 -4.06 -15.80 -11.67
CA ARG A 52 -5.08 -16.36 -12.58
C ARG A 52 -4.87 -15.97 -14.04
N ASN A 53 -4.28 -14.81 -14.30
CA ASN A 53 -4.02 -14.32 -15.65
C ASN A 53 -2.59 -14.62 -16.10
N GLU A 54 -2.17 -15.87 -15.92
CA GLU A 54 -0.87 -16.38 -16.39
C GLU A 54 0.35 -15.58 -15.92
N ARG A 55 0.22 -14.85 -14.80
CA ARG A 55 1.30 -14.01 -14.25
C ARG A 55 1.74 -12.91 -15.21
N GLU A 56 0.84 -12.44 -16.07
CA GLU A 56 1.08 -11.28 -16.92
C GLU A 56 1.28 -10.01 -16.08
N TYR A 57 2.45 -9.36 -16.25
CA TYR A 57 2.89 -8.23 -15.44
C TYR A 57 1.90 -7.06 -15.43
N ARG A 58 1.14 -6.85 -16.53
CA ARG A 58 0.12 -5.81 -16.63
C ARG A 58 -1.00 -5.91 -15.58
N TYR A 59 -1.33 -7.12 -15.10
CA TYR A 59 -2.40 -7.30 -14.12
C TYR A 59 -2.04 -6.82 -12.72
N LEU A 60 -0.74 -6.62 -12.42
CA LEU A 60 -0.29 -5.98 -11.18
C LEU A 60 -0.62 -4.48 -11.17
N TYR A 61 -0.52 -3.84 -12.34
CA TYR A 61 -0.70 -2.39 -12.48
C TYR A 61 -2.07 -2.01 -13.02
N ALA A 62 -2.85 -2.95 -13.52
CA ALA A 62 -4.17 -2.68 -14.06
C ALA A 62 -5.15 -2.22 -12.98
N ALA A 63 -6.06 -1.33 -13.38
CA ALA A 63 -7.09 -0.82 -12.50
C ALA A 63 -7.96 -1.94 -11.93
N MET A 64 -8.42 -1.77 -10.68
CA MET A 64 -9.36 -2.69 -10.03
C MET A 64 -10.26 -1.87 -9.13
N LEU A 65 -11.58 -2.15 -9.15
CA LEU A 65 -12.56 -1.44 -8.33
C LEU A 65 -12.51 0.10 -8.50
N GLY A 66 -12.21 0.58 -9.71
CA GLY A 66 -12.06 2.02 -10.00
C GLY A 66 -10.75 2.66 -9.53
N ILE A 67 -9.87 1.90 -8.86
CA ILE A 67 -8.56 2.38 -8.40
C ILE A 67 -7.54 2.12 -9.52
N PRO A 68 -6.79 3.13 -10.00
CA PRO A 68 -5.88 2.98 -11.13
C PRO A 68 -4.75 1.99 -10.83
N VAL A 69 -4.12 2.06 -9.66
CA VAL A 69 -3.03 1.13 -9.29
C VAL A 69 -3.25 0.54 -7.91
N PRO A 70 -4.18 -0.42 -7.78
CA PRO A 70 -4.62 -0.94 -6.49
C PRO A 70 -3.46 -1.56 -5.70
N MET A 71 -2.55 -2.26 -6.39
CA MET A 71 -1.40 -2.92 -5.76
C MET A 71 -0.39 -1.95 -5.13
N ALA A 72 -0.37 -0.68 -5.57
CA ALA A 72 0.48 0.36 -5.00
C ALA A 72 -0.26 1.20 -3.94
N VAL A 73 -1.56 1.43 -4.13
CA VAL A 73 -2.38 2.23 -3.20
C VAL A 73 -2.71 1.45 -1.92
N MET A 74 -3.06 0.16 -2.01
CA MET A 74 -3.46 -0.63 -0.86
C MET A 74 -2.35 -0.77 0.20
N PRO A 75 -1.07 -1.01 -0.13
CA PRO A 75 0.01 -1.01 0.86
C PRO A 75 0.19 0.33 1.57
N VAL A 76 0.01 1.45 0.87
CA VAL A 76 0.12 2.79 1.46
C VAL A 76 -1.01 3.02 2.46
N LEU A 77 -2.25 2.68 2.10
CA LEU A 77 -3.39 2.74 3.03
C LEU A 77 -3.21 1.81 4.23
N TYR A 78 -2.64 0.63 4.02
CA TYR A 78 -2.32 -0.30 5.09
C TYR A 78 -1.35 0.32 6.10
N PHE A 79 -0.23 0.90 5.65
CA PHE A 79 0.77 1.47 6.56
C PHE A 79 0.31 2.78 7.22
N ILE A 80 -0.50 3.61 6.54
CA ILE A 80 -1.17 4.75 7.19
C ILE A 80 -2.09 4.26 8.29
N SER A 81 -2.91 3.23 8.03
CA SER A 81 -3.80 2.66 9.05
C SER A 81 -3.03 2.04 10.22
N ALA A 82 -1.92 1.34 9.93
CA ALA A 82 -1.03 0.81 10.95
C ALA A 82 -0.41 1.93 11.81
N SER A 83 -0.05 3.07 11.23
CA SER A 83 0.45 4.22 11.99
C SER A 83 -0.56 4.78 12.98
N LEU A 84 -1.85 4.79 12.62
CA LEU A 84 -2.94 5.22 13.49
C LEU A 84 -3.19 4.19 14.59
N LEU A 85 -3.19 2.90 14.24
CA LEU A 85 -3.33 1.80 15.20
C LEU A 85 -2.21 1.77 16.24
N MET A 86 -0.99 2.13 15.84
CA MET A 86 0.19 2.13 16.68
C MET A 86 0.47 3.48 17.34
N HIS A 87 -0.34 4.50 17.04
CA HIS A 87 -0.13 5.89 17.45
C HIS A 87 1.29 6.40 17.13
N SER A 88 1.84 5.95 15.98
CA SER A 88 3.23 6.17 15.60
C SER A 88 3.34 7.25 14.51
N VAL A 89 3.60 8.49 14.95
CA VAL A 89 3.85 9.62 14.05
C VAL A 89 5.00 9.35 13.05
N PRO A 90 6.14 8.73 13.45
CA PRO A 90 7.19 8.38 12.49
C PRO A 90 6.70 7.42 11.40
N LEU A 91 5.88 6.41 11.74
CA LEU A 91 5.34 5.47 10.77
C LEU A 91 4.38 6.17 9.80
N LEU A 92 3.59 7.13 10.28
CA LEU A 92 2.72 7.93 9.41
C LEU A 92 3.54 8.71 8.39
N VAL A 93 4.59 9.42 8.82
CA VAL A 93 5.46 10.20 7.93
C VAL A 93 6.13 9.29 6.89
N CYS A 94 6.69 8.14 7.30
CA CYS A 94 7.28 7.18 6.37
C CYS A 94 6.26 6.64 5.35
N SER A 95 5.03 6.39 5.78
CA SER A 95 3.94 5.90 4.91
C SER A 95 3.52 6.94 3.87
N LEU A 96 3.47 8.22 4.25
CA LEU A 96 3.19 9.32 3.33
C LEU A 96 4.31 9.50 2.31
N ILE A 97 5.57 9.45 2.75
CA ILE A 97 6.75 9.51 1.88
C ILE A 97 6.72 8.36 0.87
N LEU A 98 6.42 7.14 1.34
CA LEU A 98 6.24 5.97 0.47
C LEU A 98 5.11 6.21 -0.54
N GLY A 99 3.96 6.72 -0.11
CA GLY A 99 2.82 6.99 -0.99
C GLY A 99 3.15 7.97 -2.12
N ILE A 100 3.83 9.07 -1.79
CA ILE A 100 4.24 10.09 -2.76
C ILE A 100 5.23 9.54 -3.79
N GLY A 101 6.11 8.62 -3.41
CA GLY A 101 7.06 7.99 -4.33
C GLY A 101 6.45 6.84 -5.14
N HIS A 102 5.79 5.92 -4.45
CA HIS A 102 5.38 4.61 -4.96
C HIS A 102 4.16 4.69 -5.88
N ILE A 103 3.17 5.55 -5.59
CA ILE A 103 1.95 5.65 -6.40
C ILE A 103 2.26 6.25 -7.80
N PRO A 104 2.93 7.41 -7.94
CA PRO A 104 3.24 7.97 -9.25
C PRO A 104 4.16 7.08 -10.08
N ALA A 105 5.17 6.45 -9.45
CA ALA A 105 6.05 5.50 -10.13
C ALA A 105 5.25 4.31 -10.70
N SER A 106 4.28 3.81 -9.94
CA SER A 106 3.46 2.69 -10.38
C SER A 106 2.45 3.09 -11.47
N ILE A 107 1.92 4.33 -11.44
CA ILE A 107 1.10 4.88 -12.53
C ILE A 107 1.93 5.04 -13.81
N GLN A 108 3.19 5.44 -13.71
CA GLN A 108 4.08 5.55 -14.86
C GLN A 108 4.29 4.19 -15.52
N ILE A 109 4.48 3.12 -14.73
CA ILE A 109 4.57 1.74 -15.22
C ILE A 109 3.25 1.30 -15.84
N GLN A 110 2.11 1.62 -15.22
CA GLN A 110 0.80 1.29 -15.79
C GLN A 110 0.62 1.87 -17.19
N ARG A 111 1.05 3.12 -17.42
CA ARG A 111 0.91 3.81 -18.70
C ARG A 111 1.82 3.26 -19.81
N SER A 112 2.95 2.65 -19.45
CA SER A 112 3.84 2.02 -20.43
C SER A 112 3.43 0.59 -20.80
N LEU A 113 2.52 -0.02 -20.03
CA LEU A 113 2.03 -1.37 -20.29
C LEU A 113 0.82 -1.35 -21.24
N PRO A 114 0.65 -2.40 -22.07
CA PRO A 114 -0.51 -2.48 -22.95
C PRO A 114 -1.77 -2.65 -22.11
N LYS A 115 -2.83 -1.91 -22.46
CA LYS A 115 -4.11 -1.97 -21.76
C LYS A 115 -4.67 -3.39 -21.79
N ILE A 116 -5.40 -3.73 -20.72
CA ILE A 116 -6.19 -4.95 -20.68
C ILE A 116 -7.46 -4.64 -21.47
N ASN A 117 -7.67 -5.40 -22.56
CA ASN A 117 -8.83 -5.30 -23.42
C ASN A 117 -10.05 -5.96 -22.75
#